data_AF-A0A959TJ80-F1
#
_entry.id   AF-A0A959TJ80-F1
#
_cell.length_a   1.000
_cell.length_b   1.000
_cell.length_c   1.000
_cell.angle_alpha   90.00
_cell.angle_beta   90.00
_cell.angle_gamma   90.00
#
_symmetry.space_group_name_H-M   'P 1'
#
loop_
_entity.id
_entity.type
_entity.pdbx_description
1 polymer ?
#
loop_
_entity_poly.entity_id
_entity_poly.type
_entity_poly.pdbx_seq_one_letter_code
_entity_poly.pdbx_strand_id
1 'polypeptide(L)'
;ICPFGFTRIGPTGRPVNLNYYDDKDLQGGITPFVHRWLKALVATGMRTDRVLCVGTGKNLAYLEKLNAELGLFGNIVPLEHPRYVMQYKARMLDHYVDKYLDAIGGD
;
A
#
# COMPACT_ATOMS: atom_id res chain seq x y z
N ILE A 1 -3.21 -1.87 2.40
CA ILE A 1 -3.66 -3.12 1.73
C ILE A 1 -3.87 -4.22 2.78
N CYS A 2 -2.81 -4.71 3.43
CA CYS A 2 -2.95 -5.56 4.61
C CYS A 2 -3.18 -4.69 5.88
N PRO A 3 -4.16 -5.01 6.74
CA PRO A 3 -4.43 -4.26 7.97
C PRO A 3 -3.53 -4.67 9.16
N PHE A 4 -2.65 -5.66 8.98
CA PHE A 4 -1.76 -6.16 10.03
C PHE A 4 -0.29 -5.91 9.72
N GLY A 5 0.50 -5.73 10.78
CA GLY A 5 1.96 -5.73 10.73
C GLY A 5 2.54 -7.11 11.04
N PHE A 6 3.75 -7.37 10.57
CA PHE A 6 4.45 -8.64 10.78
C PHE A 6 5.85 -8.38 11.33
N THR A 7 6.31 -9.27 12.20
CA THR A 7 7.69 -9.24 12.71
C THR A 7 8.34 -10.60 12.56
N ARG A 8 9.67 -10.62 12.42
CA ARG A 8 10.49 -11.84 12.61
C ARG A 8 11.69 -11.51 13.47
N ILE A 9 12.25 -12.50 14.15
CA ILE A 9 13.55 -12.34 14.82
C ILE A 9 14.63 -12.17 13.74
N GLY A 10 15.32 -11.04 13.78
CA GLY A 10 16.42 -10.73 12.87
C GLY A 10 17.75 -11.36 13.31
N PRO A 11 18.81 -11.19 12.50
CA PRO A 11 20.13 -11.80 12.76
C PRO A 11 20.77 -11.38 14.09
N THR A 12 20.40 -10.21 14.62
CA THR A 12 20.90 -9.68 15.90
C THR A 12 20.07 -10.13 17.10
N GLY A 13 19.12 -11.06 16.91
CA GLY A 13 18.18 -11.52 17.95
C GLY A 13 17.05 -10.54 18.26
N ARG A 14 16.97 -9.39 17.57
CA ARG A 14 15.92 -8.39 17.75
C ARG A 14 14.80 -8.53 16.73
N PRO A 15 13.53 -8.25 17.07
CA PRO A 15 12.45 -8.22 16.11
C PRO A 15 12.70 -7.16 15.02
N VAL A 16 12.45 -7.53 13.76
CA VAL A 16 12.43 -6.62 12.62
C VAL A 16 11.02 -6.59 12.02
N ASN A 17 10.55 -5.40 11.66
CA ASN A 17 9.28 -5.22 10.98
C ASN A 17 9.40 -5.63 9.51
N LEU A 18 8.38 -6.30 9.00
CA LEU A 18 8.28 -6.74 7.62
C LEU A 18 7.09 -6.05 6.95
N ASN A 19 7.27 -5.67 5.69
CA ASN A 19 6.13 -5.50 4.82
C ASN A 19 5.64 -6.88 4.40
N TYR A 20 4.34 -6.97 4.14
CA TYR A 20 3.72 -8.22 3.73
C TYR A 20 4.19 -8.75 2.36
N TYR A 21 4.92 -7.96 1.57
CA TYR A 21 5.51 -8.31 0.28
C TYR A 21 7.04 -8.53 0.34
N ASP A 22 7.63 -8.52 1.54
CA ASP A 22 9.08 -8.73 1.70
C ASP A 22 9.46 -10.21 1.57
N ASP A 23 8.52 -11.12 1.84
CA ASP A 23 8.67 -12.57 1.76
C ASP A 23 7.52 -13.17 0.93
N LYS A 24 7.84 -14.11 0.03
CA LYS A 24 6.86 -14.69 -0.90
C LYS A 24 5.86 -15.60 -0.21
N ASP A 25 6.30 -16.37 0.78
CA ASP A 25 5.44 -17.30 1.51
C ASP A 25 4.48 -16.51 2.41
N LEU A 26 4.98 -15.44 3.04
CA LEU A 26 4.13 -14.49 3.77
C LEU A 26 3.08 -13.86 2.84
N GLN A 27 3.52 -13.29 1.70
CA GLN A 27 2.61 -12.66 0.74
C GLN A 27 1.54 -13.66 0.26
N GLY A 28 1.94 -14.87 -0.11
CA GLY A 28 1.03 -15.93 -0.55
C GLY A 28 0.04 -16.33 0.55
N GLY A 29 0.53 -16.57 1.77
CA GLY A 29 -0.30 -16.99 2.90
C GLY A 29 -1.35 -15.96 3.31
N ILE A 30 -1.04 -14.67 3.23
CA ILE A 30 -2.00 -13.61 3.61
C ILE A 30 -2.95 -13.19 2.50
N THR A 31 -2.64 -13.51 1.23
CA THR A 31 -3.41 -13.01 0.08
C THR A 31 -4.89 -13.40 0.14
N PRO A 32 -5.28 -14.66 0.47
CA PRO A 32 -6.70 -15.00 0.65
C PRO A 32 -7.41 -14.17 1.73
N PHE A 33 -6.71 -13.78 2.80
CA PHE A 33 -7.27 -12.88 3.81
C PHE A 33 -7.41 -11.45 3.27
N VAL A 34 -6.39 -10.92 2.59
CA VAL A 34 -6.42 -9.60 1.96
C VAL A 34 -7.59 -9.47 0.97
N HIS A 35 -7.88 -10.52 0.19
CA HIS A 35 -9.05 -10.54 -0.71
C HIS A 35 -10.36 -10.29 0.05
N ARG A 36 -10.58 -11.03 1.15
CA ARG A 36 -11.79 -10.88 1.96
C ARG A 36 -11.84 -9.52 2.65
N TRP A 37 -10.71 -9.06 3.18
CA TRP A 37 -10.57 -7.77 3.83
C TRP A 37 -10.90 -6.60 2.90
N LEU A 38 -10.32 -6.57 1.70
CA LEU A 38 -10.57 -5.46 0.76
C LEU A 38 -12.02 -5.45 0.28
N LYS A 39 -12.62 -6.62 0.02
CA LYS A 39 -14.06 -6.72 -0.32
C LYS A 39 -14.94 -6.19 0.82
N ALA A 40 -14.64 -6.56 2.06
CA ALA A 40 -15.36 -6.07 3.23
C ALA A 40 -15.20 -4.56 3.41
N LEU A 41 -13.99 -4.02 3.21
CA LEU A 41 -13.72 -2.58 3.28
C LEU A 41 -14.50 -1.80 2.20
N VAL A 42 -14.52 -2.28 0.96
CA VAL A 42 -15.32 -1.66 -0.11
C VAL A 42 -16.81 -1.69 0.24
N ALA A 43 -17.30 -2.79 0.81
CA ALA A 43 -18.69 -2.94 1.21
C ALA A 43 -19.16 -1.97 2.31
N THR A 44 -18.26 -1.23 2.97
CA THR A 44 -18.64 -0.17 3.93
C THR A 44 -19.09 1.13 3.27
N GLY A 45 -19.29 1.15 1.95
CA GLY A 45 -19.67 2.35 1.20
C GLY A 45 -18.47 3.22 0.78
N MET A 46 -17.27 2.65 0.75
CA MET A 46 -16.08 3.35 0.26
C MET A 46 -16.23 3.67 -1.22
N ARG A 47 -15.88 4.90 -1.61
CA ARG A 47 -15.76 5.33 -3.01
C ARG A 47 -14.70 4.49 -3.73
N THR A 48 -15.01 3.97 -4.92
CA THR A 48 -14.14 3.02 -5.65
C THR A 48 -13.76 3.44 -7.07
N ASP A 49 -14.27 4.54 -7.60
CA ASP A 49 -13.82 5.07 -8.92
C ASP A 49 -12.32 5.40 -8.91
N ARG A 50 -11.77 5.76 -7.74
CA ARG A 50 -10.37 6.12 -7.57
C ARG A 50 -9.83 5.72 -6.19
N VAL A 51 -8.61 5.17 -6.16
CA VAL A 51 -7.88 4.86 -4.92
C VAL A 51 -6.46 5.37 -4.98
N LEU A 52 -5.96 5.95 -3.89
CA LEU A 52 -4.58 6.39 -3.77
C LEU A 52 -3.72 5.26 -3.17
N CYS A 53 -2.69 4.83 -3.89
CA CYS A 53 -1.77 3.79 -3.46
C CYS A 53 -0.47 4.41 -2.93
N VAL A 54 -0.31 4.42 -1.61
CA VAL A 54 0.90 4.93 -0.95
C VAL A 54 2.03 3.90 -1.02
N GLY A 55 2.96 4.10 -1.95
CA GLY A 55 4.08 3.24 -2.27
C GLY A 55 4.07 2.85 -3.75
N THR A 56 5.05 3.35 -4.50
CA THR A 56 5.18 3.20 -5.97
C THR A 56 5.91 1.93 -6.40
N GLY A 57 6.45 1.15 -5.46
CA GLY A 57 7.17 -0.10 -5.74
C GLY A 57 6.28 -1.34 -5.58
N LYS A 58 6.76 -2.31 -4.77
CA LYS A 58 6.06 -3.59 -4.54
C LYS A 58 4.60 -3.45 -4.03
N ASN A 59 4.28 -2.39 -3.31
CA ASN A 59 2.92 -2.12 -2.82
C ASN A 59 1.94 -1.88 -3.98
N LEU A 60 2.35 -1.05 -4.96
CA LEU A 60 1.58 -0.79 -6.18
C LEU A 60 1.40 -2.05 -7.00
N ALA A 61 2.50 -2.76 -7.31
CA ALA A 61 2.44 -3.99 -8.10
C ALA A 61 1.53 -5.06 -7.47
N TYR A 62 1.52 -5.16 -6.13
CA TYR A 62 0.61 -6.05 -5.42
C TYR A 62 -0.85 -5.60 -5.52
N LEU A 63 -1.13 -4.30 -5.36
CA LEU A 63 -2.49 -3.77 -5.51
C LEU A 63 -3.03 -3.93 -6.92
N GLU A 64 -2.22 -3.65 -7.95
CA GLU A 64 -2.60 -3.78 -9.35
C GLU A 64 -2.97 -5.22 -9.68
N LYS A 65 -2.15 -6.19 -9.24
CA LYS A 65 -2.45 -7.61 -9.41
C LYS A 65 -3.77 -7.98 -8.74
N LEU A 66 -3.96 -7.58 -7.47
CA LEU A 66 -5.21 -7.81 -6.75
C LEU A 66 -6.42 -7.18 -7.45
N ASN A 67 -6.26 -5.96 -7.97
CA ASN A 67 -7.34 -5.24 -8.63
C ASN A 67 -7.67 -5.83 -10.00
N ALA A 68 -6.69 -6.38 -10.72
CA ALA A 68 -6.94 -7.13 -11.95
C ALA A 68 -7.77 -8.39 -11.69
N GLU A 69 -7.60 -9.04 -10.53
CA GLU A 69 -8.36 -10.22 -10.14
C GLU A 69 -9.75 -9.89 -9.56
N LEU A 70 -9.87 -8.77 -8.84
CA LEU A 70 -11.06 -8.46 -8.04
C LEU A 70 -11.93 -7.32 -8.60
N GLY A 71 -11.40 -6.47 -9.47
CA GLY A 71 -12.11 -5.33 -10.06
C GLY A 71 -12.65 -4.34 -9.03
N LEU A 72 -11.93 -4.10 -7.93
CA LEU A 72 -12.44 -3.31 -6.80
C LEU A 72 -12.38 -1.80 -7.04
N PHE A 73 -11.39 -1.32 -7.81
CA PHE A 73 -11.11 0.09 -8.00
C PHE A 73 -11.01 0.45 -9.48
N GLY A 74 -11.55 1.62 -9.87
CA GLY A 74 -11.49 2.13 -11.24
C GLY A 74 -10.08 2.60 -11.61
N ASN A 75 -9.56 3.59 -10.88
CA ASN A 75 -8.23 4.15 -11.09
C ASN A 75 -7.36 4.02 -9.83
N ILE A 76 -6.16 3.43 -9.98
CA ILE A 76 -5.15 3.36 -8.92
C ILE A 76 -4.14 4.48 -9.17
N VAL A 77 -4.10 5.47 -8.29
CA VAL A 77 -3.14 6.58 -8.38
C VAL A 77 -1.97 6.33 -7.43
N PRO A 78 -0.76 6.06 -7.94
CA PRO A 78 0.40 5.79 -7.11
C PRO A 78 1.01 7.08 -6.54
N LEU A 79 1.36 7.05 -5.25
CA LEU A 79 2.05 8.12 -4.54
C LEU A 79 3.29 7.58 -3.83
N GLU A 80 4.37 8.33 -3.78
CA GLU A 80 5.60 7.92 -3.09
C GLU A 80 5.35 7.79 -1.59
N HIS A 81 5.75 6.65 -1.01
CA HIS A 81 5.52 6.39 0.41
C HIS A 81 6.22 7.44 1.30
N PRO A 82 5.60 7.97 2.36
CA PRO A 82 6.21 8.98 3.23
C PRO A 82 7.58 8.55 3.79
N ARG A 83 7.73 7.28 4.19
CA ARG A 83 9.05 6.69 4.55
C ARG A 83 10.12 6.93 3.48
N TYR A 84 9.81 6.71 2.19
CA TYR A 84 10.77 6.96 1.11
C TYR A 84 11.08 8.46 0.97
N VAL A 85 10.06 9.31 1.03
CA VAL A 85 10.24 10.77 0.95
C VAL A 85 11.16 11.24 2.08
N MET A 86 10.86 10.87 3.32
CA MET A 86 11.64 11.29 4.49
C MET A 86 13.07 10.74 4.49
N GLN A 87 13.28 9.52 3.99
CA GLN A 87 14.61 8.90 3.99
C GLN A 87 15.50 9.40 2.87
N TYR A 88 14.95 9.68 1.68
CA TYR A 88 15.76 9.90 0.47
C TYR A 88 15.50 11.25 -0.21
N LYS A 89 14.36 11.90 0.07
CA LYS A 89 13.89 13.09 -0.65
C LYS A 89 13.44 14.20 0.30
N ALA A 90 13.93 14.22 1.54
CA ALA A 90 13.49 15.17 2.57
C ALA A 90 13.61 16.65 2.15
N ARG A 91 14.58 16.99 1.29
CA ARG A 91 14.75 18.35 0.74
C ARG A 91 13.63 18.79 -0.22
N MET A 92 12.82 17.85 -0.71
CA MET A 92 11.70 18.10 -1.61
C MET A 92 10.36 17.82 -0.91
N LEU A 93 10.31 17.90 0.43
CA LEU A 93 9.11 17.56 1.19
C LEU A 93 7.88 18.35 0.71
N ASP A 94 8.01 19.66 0.53
CA ASP A 94 6.91 20.53 0.10
C ASP A 94 6.34 20.10 -1.25
N HIS A 95 7.21 19.75 -2.21
CA HIS A 95 6.78 19.20 -3.50
C HIS A 95 5.96 17.91 -3.35
N TYR A 96 6.32 17.01 -2.43
CA TYR A 96 5.53 15.81 -2.18
C TYR A 96 4.23 16.10 -1.41
N VAL A 97 4.21 17.10 -0.54
CA VAL A 97 2.97 17.57 0.11
C VAL A 97 2.00 18.09 -0.94
N ASP A 98 2.44 18.97 -1.83
CA ASP A 98 1.62 19.51 -2.92
C ASP A 98 1.09 18.37 -3.81
N LYS A 99 1.96 17.44 -4.22
CA LYS A 99 1.56 16.25 -4.99
C LYS A 99 0.47 15.41 -4.29
N TYR A 100 0.56 15.26 -2.97
CA TYR A 100 -0.46 14.54 -2.20
C TYR A 100 -1.77 15.33 -2.12
N LEU A 101 -1.70 16.65 -1.92
CA LEU A 101 -2.87 17.53 -1.89
C LEU A 101 -3.59 17.53 -3.23
N ASP A 102 -2.87 17.66 -4.34
CA ASP A 102 -3.42 17.57 -5.70
C ASP A 102 -4.09 16.20 -5.93
N ALA A 103 -3.46 15.13 -5.44
CA ALA A 103 -4.03 13.80 -5.55
C ALA A 103 -5.31 13.65 -4.69
N ILE A 104 -5.38 14.22 -3.49
CA ILE A 104 -6.56 14.12 -2.61
C ILE A 104 -7.69 15.03 -3.10
N GLY A 105 -7.36 16.28 -3.43
CA GLY A 105 -8.29 17.31 -3.85
C GLY A 105 -8.80 17.16 -5.29
N GLY A 106 -8.38 16.09 -5.99
CA GLY A 106 -8.65 15.88 -7.41
C GLY A 106 -10.06 16.29 -7.81
N ASP A 107 -10.09 17.16 -8.83
CA ASP A 107 -11.24 17.82 -9.48
C ASP A 107 -12.62 17.16 -9.29
#